data_AF-T1IZN9-F1
#
_entry.id   AF-T1IZN9-F1
#
_cell.length_a   1.000
_cell.length_b   1.000
_cell.length_c   1.000
_cell.angle_alpha   90.00
_cell.angle_beta   90.00
_cell.angle_gamma   90.00
#
_symmetry.space_group_name_H-M   'P 1'
#
loop_
_entity.id
_entity.type
_entity.pdbx_description
1 polymer ?
#
loop_
_entity_poly.entity_id
_entity_poly.type
_entity_poly.pdbx_seq_one_letter_code
_entity_poly.pdbx_strand_id
1 'polypeptide(L)'
;MFAALSGNIATTLLLLQSGASVNAINSVGRTASQMAAFVGNHTCVSVINTFISQDSIDYYTKPQGLESEAKLPSHLSGVVHRLVVRVNIHPVGIVLFLQQHPILLDYGPQVVRVLQAMSEKEMKRKDTNEVLGFKLHLLAYVVEFSCKKMGKDEDKEKTLNGIIKLWVKGRPEDGFAENLELFIRQGIRQFQYPDSAVLQQLVRSLAPVKIGDDPTALSLVCASINGQRMAVNDNVCATCGDTDCDVKKCSSCKSEQYCSHRCQKLHWSTHKQMCPFLAQQRKEVEAENAGLEEAQQKLE
;
A
#
# COMPACT_ATOMS: atom_id res chain seq x y z
N MET A 1 0.61 -22.97 4.89
CA MET A 1 0.47 -23.35 3.46
C MET A 1 -0.96 -23.24 2.97
N PHE A 2 -1.93 -23.95 3.56
CA PHE A 2 -3.32 -23.94 3.09
C PHE A 2 -3.94 -22.53 3.00
N ALA A 3 -3.72 -21.65 3.99
CA ALA A 3 -4.19 -20.27 3.93
C ALA A 3 -3.66 -19.48 2.72
N ALA A 4 -2.41 -19.72 2.32
CA ALA A 4 -1.78 -19.07 1.18
C ALA A 4 -2.24 -19.68 -0.15
N LEU A 5 -2.52 -21.00 -0.17
CA LEU A 5 -3.12 -21.71 -1.30
C LEU A 5 -4.56 -21.28 -1.57
N SER A 6 -5.34 -20.98 -0.53
CA SER A 6 -6.71 -20.49 -0.66
C SER A 6 -6.79 -18.99 -0.95
N GLY A 7 -5.66 -18.28 -1.06
CA GLY A 7 -5.62 -16.84 -1.31
C GLY A 7 -6.09 -15.99 -0.12
N ASN A 8 -6.18 -16.57 1.09
CA ASN A 8 -6.68 -15.86 2.25
C ASN A 8 -5.53 -15.08 2.93
N ILE A 9 -5.42 -13.81 2.57
CA ILE A 9 -4.39 -12.89 3.06
C ILE A 9 -4.47 -12.74 4.58
N ALA A 10 -5.67 -12.51 5.14
CA ALA A 10 -5.87 -12.27 6.56
C ALA A 10 -5.45 -13.49 7.41
N THR A 11 -5.88 -14.70 7.03
CA THR A 11 -5.47 -15.93 7.71
C THR A 11 -3.97 -16.19 7.54
N THR A 12 -3.40 -15.92 6.37
CA THR A 12 -1.95 -16.06 6.14
C THR A 12 -1.17 -15.14 7.08
N LEU A 13 -1.55 -13.87 7.16
CA LEU A 13 -0.89 -12.90 8.04
C LEU A 13 -1.02 -13.28 9.52
N LEU A 14 -2.20 -13.72 9.96
CA LEU A 14 -2.43 -14.17 11.34
C LEU A 14 -1.52 -15.35 11.72
N LEU A 15 -1.38 -16.33 10.82
CA LEU A 15 -0.50 -17.49 11.04
C LEU A 15 0.97 -17.05 11.15
N LEU A 16 1.42 -16.15 10.26
CA LEU A 16 2.79 -15.61 10.30
C LEU A 16 3.05 -14.84 11.61
N GLN A 17 2.10 -14.00 12.02
CA GLN A 17 2.16 -13.28 13.30
C GLN A 17 2.17 -14.22 14.51
N SER A 18 1.59 -15.42 14.36
CA SER A 18 1.60 -16.48 15.38
C SER A 18 2.87 -17.34 15.35
N GLY A 19 3.87 -16.98 14.53
CA GLY A 19 5.17 -17.68 14.44
C GLY A 19 5.25 -18.77 13.39
N ALA A 20 4.30 -18.85 12.44
CA ALA A 20 4.41 -19.78 11.32
C ALA A 20 5.67 -19.46 10.49
N SER A 21 6.49 -20.49 10.24
CA SER A 21 7.73 -20.34 9.48
C SER A 21 7.46 -20.06 8.00
N VAL A 22 8.08 -19.00 7.47
CA VAL A 22 8.07 -18.66 6.03
C VAL A 22 8.86 -19.65 5.17
N ASN A 23 9.81 -20.37 5.78
CA ASN A 23 10.75 -21.28 5.10
C ASN A 23 10.39 -22.76 5.27
N ALA A 24 9.31 -23.09 6.00
CA ALA A 24 8.88 -24.47 6.16
C ALA A 24 8.48 -25.08 4.81
N ILE A 25 8.99 -26.29 4.53
CA ILE A 25 8.72 -27.05 3.31
C ILE A 25 7.75 -28.21 3.59
N ASN A 26 6.98 -28.61 2.58
CA ASN A 26 6.12 -29.79 2.64
C ASN A 26 6.84 -31.05 2.12
N SER A 27 6.11 -32.15 2.00
CA SER A 27 6.60 -33.44 1.48
C SER A 27 7.12 -33.38 0.04
N VAL A 28 6.75 -32.36 -0.74
CA VAL A 28 7.24 -32.14 -2.11
C VAL A 28 8.32 -31.04 -2.18
N GLY A 29 8.90 -30.64 -1.05
CA GLY A 29 10.02 -29.71 -0.98
C GLY A 29 9.67 -28.25 -1.27
N ARG A 30 8.39 -27.85 -1.15
CA ARG A 30 7.92 -26.50 -1.48
C ARG A 30 7.52 -25.70 -0.25
N THR A 31 7.82 -24.39 -0.26
CA THR A 31 7.38 -23.45 0.78
C THR A 31 5.94 -22.96 0.56
N ALA A 32 5.35 -22.36 1.59
CA ALA A 32 4.01 -21.75 1.48
C ALA A 32 3.91 -20.70 0.36
N SER A 33 4.96 -19.90 0.18
CA SER A 33 5.04 -18.88 -0.87
C SER A 33 5.07 -19.50 -2.28
N GLN A 34 5.86 -20.56 -2.48
CA GLN A 34 5.89 -21.27 -3.76
C GLN A 34 4.55 -21.94 -4.09
N MET A 35 3.88 -22.50 -3.08
CA MET A 35 2.54 -23.08 -3.25
C MET A 35 1.50 -22.01 -3.63
N ALA A 36 1.57 -20.82 -3.02
CA ALA A 36 0.70 -19.69 -3.38
C ALA A 36 0.97 -19.17 -4.80
N ALA A 37 2.24 -19.09 -5.20
CA ALA A 37 2.62 -18.68 -6.55
C ALA A 37 2.09 -19.65 -7.62
N PHE A 38 2.12 -20.96 -7.35
CA PHE A 38 1.63 -21.98 -8.27
C PHE A 38 0.14 -21.83 -8.62
N VAL A 39 -0.68 -21.34 -7.68
CA VAL A 39 -2.12 -21.12 -7.89
C VAL A 39 -2.46 -19.66 -8.26
N GLY A 40 -1.46 -18.79 -8.43
CA GLY A 40 -1.65 -17.38 -8.80
C GLY A 40 -1.99 -16.43 -7.64
N ASN A 41 -1.83 -16.85 -6.38
CA ASN A 41 -2.10 -16.01 -5.21
C ASN A 41 -0.93 -15.07 -4.89
N HIS A 42 -0.61 -14.16 -5.81
CA HIS A 42 0.56 -13.28 -5.73
C HIS A 42 0.59 -12.36 -4.50
N THR A 43 -0.56 -11.92 -3.99
CA THR A 43 -0.60 -11.12 -2.76
C THR A 43 -0.20 -11.95 -1.53
N CYS A 44 -0.58 -13.23 -1.44
CA CYS A 44 -0.09 -14.11 -0.38
C CYS A 44 1.42 -14.37 -0.52
N VAL A 45 1.94 -14.54 -1.75
CA VAL A 45 3.38 -14.64 -2.03
C VAL A 45 4.11 -13.43 -1.46
N SER A 46 3.64 -12.22 -1.80
CA SER A 46 4.21 -10.97 -1.30
C SER A 46 4.13 -10.87 0.22
N VAL A 47 2.97 -11.15 0.83
CA VAL A 47 2.79 -11.10 2.29
C VAL A 47 3.79 -12.01 2.98
N ILE A 48 4.00 -13.23 2.48
CA ILE A 48 4.97 -14.18 3.06
C ILE A 48 6.40 -13.68 2.87
N ASN A 49 6.76 -13.23 1.67
CA ASN A 49 8.14 -12.83 1.33
C ASN A 49 8.54 -11.48 1.94
N THR A 50 7.56 -10.63 2.30
CA THR A 50 7.77 -9.31 2.91
C THR A 50 7.40 -9.28 4.40
N PHE A 51 7.12 -10.44 5.00
CA PHE A 51 6.76 -10.52 6.40
C PHE A 51 7.95 -10.16 7.30
N ILE A 52 7.69 -9.33 8.30
CA ILE A 52 8.65 -8.95 9.34
C ILE A 52 8.10 -9.46 10.67
N SER A 53 8.91 -10.22 11.41
CA SER A 53 8.52 -10.69 12.74
C SER A 53 8.56 -9.57 13.78
N GLN A 54 7.83 -9.74 14.89
CA GLN A 54 7.89 -8.83 16.04
C GLN A 54 9.32 -8.69 16.58
N ASP A 55 10.06 -9.80 16.68
CA ASP A 55 11.46 -9.81 17.15
C ASP A 55 12.38 -8.92 16.30
N SER A 56 12.08 -8.77 15.01
CA SER A 56 12.84 -7.90 14.12
C SER A 56 12.69 -6.42 14.48
N ILE A 57 11.55 -6.04 15.06
CA ILE A 57 11.33 -4.68 15.58
C ILE A 57 11.91 -4.54 16.99
N ASP A 58 11.75 -5.56 17.84
CA ASP A 58 12.31 -5.59 19.21
C ASP A 58 13.84 -5.49 19.22
N TYR A 59 14.51 -5.92 18.14
CA TYR A 59 15.93 -5.68 17.93
C TYR A 59 16.31 -4.18 18.07
N TYR A 60 15.46 -3.28 17.57
CA TYR A 60 15.70 -1.83 17.62
C TYR A 60 15.31 -1.19 18.96
N THR A 61 14.64 -1.94 19.84
CA THR A 61 14.25 -1.45 21.17
C THR A 61 15.29 -1.68 22.25
N LYS A 62 16.45 -2.24 21.86
CA LYS A 62 17.60 -2.49 22.72
C LYS A 62 18.80 -1.75 22.13
N PRO A 63 19.73 -1.21 22.94
CA PRO A 63 20.99 -0.68 22.44
C PRO A 63 21.79 -1.79 21.73
N GLN A 64 22.44 -1.45 20.62
CA GLN A 64 23.19 -2.40 19.79
C GLN A 64 24.65 -1.96 19.62
N GLY A 65 25.58 -2.91 19.70
CA GLY A 65 27.01 -2.64 19.47
C GLY A 65 27.58 -1.59 20.43
N LEU A 66 27.99 -0.44 19.89
CA LEU A 66 28.55 0.69 20.64
C LEU A 66 27.51 1.77 21.01
N GLU A 67 26.24 1.55 20.67
CA GLU A 67 25.16 2.51 20.97
C GLU A 67 24.81 2.48 22.46
N SER A 68 24.69 3.66 23.09
CA SER A 68 24.29 3.80 24.49
C SER A 68 22.77 3.75 24.71
N GLU A 69 22.00 4.05 23.67
CA GLU A 69 20.54 4.14 23.72
C GLU A 69 19.91 3.32 22.60
N ALA A 70 18.69 2.82 22.82
CA ALA A 70 17.92 2.14 21.80
C ALA A 70 17.43 3.11 20.71
N LYS A 71 17.37 2.64 19.46
CA LYS A 71 16.84 3.43 18.32
C LYS A 71 15.34 3.67 18.42
N LEU A 72 14.62 2.78 19.11
CA LEU A 72 13.17 2.81 19.27
C LEU A 72 12.79 2.57 20.73
N PRO A 73 11.88 3.37 21.33
CA PRO A 73 11.26 3.02 22.59
C PRO A 73 10.50 1.68 22.54
N SER A 74 10.63 0.85 23.57
CA SER A 74 10.03 -0.51 23.61
C SER A 74 8.52 -0.53 23.44
N HIS A 75 7.81 0.44 24.01
CA HIS A 75 6.35 0.56 23.89
C HIS A 75 5.87 0.85 22.46
N LEU A 76 6.75 1.32 21.55
CA LEU A 76 6.41 1.52 20.14
C LEU A 76 6.53 0.26 19.29
N SER A 77 7.19 -0.79 19.80
CA SER A 77 7.50 -1.98 18.99
C SER A 77 6.25 -2.59 18.36
N GLY A 78 5.19 -2.77 19.15
CA GLY A 78 3.95 -3.36 18.67
C GLY A 78 3.24 -2.51 17.60
N VAL A 79 3.26 -1.18 17.72
CA VAL A 79 2.60 -0.30 16.74
C VAL A 79 3.43 -0.11 15.46
N VAL A 80 4.76 -0.10 15.56
CA VAL A 80 5.66 -0.10 14.40
C VAL A 80 5.59 -1.44 13.66
N HIS A 81 5.53 -2.56 14.37
CA HIS A 81 5.29 -3.87 13.77
C HIS A 81 3.97 -3.87 12.98
N ARG A 82 2.87 -3.38 13.59
CA ARG A 82 1.59 -3.24 12.89
C ARG A 82 1.68 -2.36 11.64
N LEU A 83 2.53 -1.33 11.61
CA LEU A 83 2.76 -0.50 10.43
C LEU A 83 3.44 -1.27 9.29
N VAL A 84 4.56 -1.96 9.57
CA VAL A 84 5.39 -2.59 8.54
C VAL A 84 4.76 -3.85 7.94
N VAL A 85 3.92 -4.56 8.69
CA VAL A 85 3.22 -5.76 8.21
C VAL A 85 1.94 -5.44 7.42
N ARG A 86 1.50 -4.17 7.34
CA ARG A 86 0.35 -3.79 6.51
C ARG A 86 0.60 -4.16 5.04
N VAL A 87 -0.44 -4.67 4.40
CA VAL A 87 -0.47 -4.93 2.94
C VAL A 87 -0.84 -3.66 2.18
N ASN A 88 -1.74 -2.85 2.76
CA ASN A 88 -2.11 -1.56 2.21
C ASN A 88 -0.98 -0.53 2.41
N ILE A 89 -0.29 -0.20 1.32
CA ILE A 89 0.80 0.78 1.23
C ILE A 89 0.35 2.12 0.62
N HIS A 90 -0.96 2.33 0.43
CA HIS A 90 -1.49 3.57 -0.10
C HIS A 90 -1.16 4.74 0.85
N PRO A 91 -0.59 5.86 0.38
CA PRO A 91 -0.20 6.97 1.26
C PRO A 91 -1.33 7.49 2.15
N VAL A 92 -2.54 7.67 1.62
CA VAL A 92 -3.73 8.01 2.42
C VAL A 92 -4.05 6.95 3.48
N GLY A 93 -3.96 5.65 3.16
CA GLY A 93 -4.17 4.57 4.13
C GLY A 93 -3.14 4.60 5.27
N ILE A 94 -1.88 4.91 4.96
CA ILE A 94 -0.81 5.08 5.95
C ILE A 94 -1.10 6.31 6.83
N VAL A 95 -1.51 7.45 6.26
CA VAL A 95 -1.85 8.65 7.05
C VAL A 95 -3.07 8.42 7.94
N LEU A 96 -4.09 7.70 7.47
CA LEU A 96 -5.22 7.28 8.31
C LEU A 96 -4.77 6.39 9.47
N PHE A 97 -3.78 5.51 9.27
CA PHE A 97 -3.19 4.72 10.34
C PHE A 97 -2.41 5.59 11.34
N LEU A 98 -1.68 6.61 10.88
CA LEU A 98 -1.01 7.58 11.75
C LEU A 98 -2.01 8.40 12.57
N GLN A 99 -3.17 8.75 12.01
CA GLN A 99 -4.25 9.40 12.76
C GLN A 99 -4.80 8.51 13.90
N GLN A 100 -4.86 7.19 13.69
CA GLN A 100 -5.26 6.23 14.73
C GLN A 100 -4.18 5.99 15.78
N HIS A 101 -2.92 6.29 15.46
CA HIS A 101 -1.76 6.03 16.31
C HIS A 101 -0.84 7.26 16.39
N PRO A 102 -1.32 8.38 16.99
CA PRO A 102 -0.58 9.65 16.98
C PRO A 102 0.78 9.58 17.70
N ILE A 103 0.99 8.57 18.55
CA ILE A 103 2.27 8.30 19.21
C ILE A 103 3.42 8.06 18.21
N LEU A 104 3.12 7.54 17.01
CA LEU A 104 4.13 7.37 15.96
C LEU A 104 4.70 8.71 15.47
N LEU A 105 3.92 9.78 15.59
CA LEU A 105 4.33 11.12 15.19
C LEU A 105 5.10 11.82 16.31
N ASP A 106 4.78 11.53 17.58
CA ASP A 106 5.56 12.01 18.74
C ASP A 106 7.00 11.51 18.70
N TYR A 107 7.21 10.29 18.19
CA TYR A 107 8.52 9.67 17.99
C TYR A 107 8.90 9.57 16.50
N GLY A 108 8.36 10.47 15.67
CA GLY A 108 8.53 10.46 14.21
C GLY A 108 9.97 10.24 13.73
N PRO A 109 10.95 11.02 14.21
CA PRO A 109 12.36 10.86 13.82
C PRO A 109 12.92 9.47 14.14
N GLN A 110 12.58 8.88 15.29
CA GLN A 110 12.98 7.52 15.66
C GLN A 110 12.34 6.48 14.74
N VAL A 111 11.04 6.60 14.48
CA VAL A 111 10.29 5.68 13.60
C VAL A 111 10.87 5.71 12.18
N VAL A 112 11.08 6.90 11.61
CA VAL A 112 11.67 7.05 10.27
C VAL A 112 13.07 6.43 10.21
N ARG A 113 13.92 6.71 11.22
CA ARG A 113 15.28 6.16 11.29
C ARG A 113 15.28 4.63 11.32
N VAL A 114 14.37 4.02 12.09
CA VAL A 114 14.24 2.56 12.16
C VAL A 114 13.78 1.99 10.83
N LEU A 115 12.77 2.56 10.18
CA LEU A 115 12.29 2.10 8.88
C LEU A 115 13.38 2.19 7.79
N GLN A 116 14.17 3.27 7.78
CA GLN A 116 15.31 3.43 6.88
C GLN A 116 16.42 2.40 7.18
N ALA A 117 16.76 2.18 8.45
CA ALA A 117 17.76 1.17 8.84
C ALA A 117 17.31 -0.26 8.49
N MET A 118 16.01 -0.56 8.61
CA MET A 118 15.45 -1.83 8.19
C MET A 118 15.51 -1.98 6.65
N SER A 119 15.16 -0.93 5.91
CA SER A 119 15.27 -0.91 4.45
C SER A 119 16.70 -1.20 4.00
N GLU A 120 17.68 -0.50 4.58
CA GLU A 120 19.10 -0.71 4.30
C GLU A 120 19.57 -2.12 4.63
N LYS A 121 19.13 -2.69 5.76
CA LYS A 121 19.45 -4.06 6.14
C LYS A 121 18.96 -5.09 5.11
N GLU A 122 17.75 -4.91 4.58
CA GLU A 122 17.19 -5.80 3.55
C GLU A 122 17.84 -5.62 2.17
N MET A 123 18.39 -4.44 1.89
CA MET A 123 19.16 -4.21 0.67
C MET A 123 20.58 -4.78 0.75
N LYS A 124 21.20 -4.81 1.94
CA LYS A 124 22.59 -5.22 2.15
C LYS A 124 22.81 -6.69 2.55
N ARG A 125 21.75 -7.42 2.89
CA ARG A 125 21.83 -8.86 3.19
C ARG A 125 22.29 -9.65 1.95
N LYS A 126 22.94 -10.81 2.18
CA LYS A 126 23.45 -11.70 1.11
C LYS A 126 22.37 -12.14 0.12
N ASP A 127 21.16 -12.37 0.62
CA ASP A 127 19.98 -12.72 -0.16
C ASP A 127 19.05 -11.50 -0.19
N THR A 128 19.39 -10.51 -1.02
CA THR A 128 18.75 -9.18 -1.06
C THR A 128 17.24 -9.27 -1.27
N ASN A 129 16.47 -8.62 -0.40
CA ASN A 129 15.01 -8.51 -0.54
C ASN A 129 14.64 -7.09 -0.97
N GLU A 130 14.79 -6.82 -2.27
CA GLU A 130 14.55 -5.48 -2.84
C GLU A 130 13.11 -5.00 -2.62
N VAL A 131 12.13 -5.91 -2.68
CA VAL A 131 10.71 -5.60 -2.51
C VAL A 131 10.43 -5.12 -1.09
N LEU A 132 10.95 -5.83 -0.09
CA LEU A 132 10.79 -5.43 1.31
C LEU A 132 11.59 -4.15 1.61
N GLY A 133 12.82 -4.04 1.10
CA GLY A 133 13.64 -2.84 1.24
C GLY A 133 12.92 -1.60 0.69
N PHE A 134 12.35 -1.71 -0.50
CA PHE A 134 11.59 -0.63 -1.14
C PHE A 134 10.27 -0.32 -0.41
N LYS A 135 9.54 -1.34 0.07
CA LYS A 135 8.33 -1.15 0.90
C LYS A 135 8.64 -0.32 2.16
N LEU A 136 9.70 -0.69 2.89
CA LEU A 136 10.13 0.00 4.10
C LEU A 136 10.55 1.45 3.82
N HIS A 137 11.21 1.69 2.69
CA HIS A 137 11.54 3.04 2.22
C HIS A 137 10.29 3.89 1.99
N LEU A 138 9.27 3.36 1.29
CA LEU A 138 8.03 4.10 1.06
C LEU A 138 7.27 4.39 2.35
N LEU A 139 7.23 3.44 3.29
CA LEU A 139 6.67 3.67 4.61
C LEU A 139 7.42 4.81 5.33
N ALA A 140 8.75 4.78 5.33
CA ALA A 140 9.57 5.83 5.91
C ALA A 140 9.28 7.19 5.26
N TYR A 141 9.19 7.23 3.92
CA TYR A 141 8.92 8.44 3.16
C TYR A 141 7.57 9.09 3.51
N VAL A 142 6.50 8.30 3.63
CA VAL A 142 5.17 8.82 4.03
C VAL A 142 5.17 9.32 5.46
N VAL A 143 5.78 8.58 6.39
CA VAL A 143 5.89 9.00 7.80
C VAL A 143 6.72 10.27 7.92
N GLU A 144 7.85 10.34 7.23
CA GLU A 144 8.74 11.51 7.23
C GLU A 144 8.04 12.75 6.64
N PHE A 145 7.31 12.60 5.54
CA PHE A 145 6.52 13.70 4.97
C PHE A 145 5.46 14.20 5.96
N SER A 146 4.77 13.27 6.64
CA SER A 146 3.76 13.60 7.64
C SER A 146 4.37 14.34 8.84
N CYS A 147 5.56 13.92 9.29
CA CYS A 147 6.28 14.59 10.38
C CYS A 147 6.78 15.98 9.96
N LYS A 148 7.33 16.14 8.75
CA LYS A 148 7.81 17.42 8.22
C LYS A 148 6.71 18.46 8.05
N LYS A 149 5.48 18.01 7.78
CA LYS A 149 4.31 18.88 7.72
C LYS A 149 3.75 19.25 9.09
N MET A 150 4.18 18.59 10.16
CA MET A 150 3.74 18.89 11.51
C MET A 150 4.50 20.11 12.07
N GLY A 151 3.78 21.18 12.39
CA GLY A 151 4.32 22.25 13.25
C GLY A 151 4.48 21.78 14.70
N LYS A 152 5.32 22.47 15.49
CA LYS A 152 5.54 22.15 16.92
C LYS A 152 4.27 22.25 17.78
N ASP A 153 3.32 23.09 17.40
CA ASP A 153 2.07 23.36 18.14
C ASP A 153 0.80 23.14 17.30
N GLU A 154 0.90 22.38 16.20
CA GLU A 154 -0.24 22.13 15.33
C GLU A 154 -1.09 20.94 15.79
N ASP A 155 -2.41 21.10 15.63
CA ASP A 155 -3.37 19.99 15.75
C ASP A 155 -3.03 18.91 14.71
N LYS A 156 -2.49 17.79 15.20
CA LYS A 156 -2.09 16.63 14.38
C LYS A 156 -3.22 16.12 13.50
N GLU A 157 -4.45 16.05 14.02
CA GLU A 157 -5.57 15.53 13.25
C GLU A 157 -5.90 16.47 12.09
N LYS A 158 -5.91 17.78 12.35
CA LYS A 158 -6.14 18.81 11.33
C LYS A 158 -5.05 18.76 10.24
N THR A 159 -3.78 18.67 10.62
CA THR A 159 -2.65 18.60 9.68
C THR A 159 -2.73 17.34 8.81
N LEU A 160 -2.97 16.16 9.41
CA LEU A 160 -3.11 14.90 8.68
C LEU A 160 -4.33 14.91 7.74
N ASN A 161 -5.46 15.49 8.17
CA ASN A 161 -6.62 15.70 7.29
C ASN A 161 -6.30 16.65 6.12
N GLY A 162 -5.46 17.66 6.35
CA GLY A 162 -4.94 18.53 5.29
C GLY A 162 -4.11 17.78 4.26
N ILE A 163 -3.21 16.89 4.70
CA ILE A 163 -2.40 16.02 3.84
C ILE A 163 -3.29 15.10 3.01
N ILE A 164 -4.28 14.43 3.64
CA ILE A 164 -5.21 13.57 2.91
C ILE A 164 -5.97 14.36 1.84
N LYS A 165 -6.51 15.54 2.21
CA LYS A 165 -7.23 16.41 1.27
C LYS A 165 -6.35 16.85 0.10
N LEU A 166 -5.06 17.13 0.34
CA LEU A 166 -4.11 17.46 -0.73
C LEU A 166 -3.97 16.32 -1.74
N TRP A 167 -3.87 15.08 -1.27
CA TRP A 167 -3.66 13.90 -2.11
C TRP A 167 -4.92 13.40 -2.81
N VAL A 168 -6.09 13.48 -2.17
CA VAL A 168 -7.36 13.05 -2.81
C VAL A 168 -7.97 14.12 -3.70
N LYS A 169 -7.42 15.33 -3.70
CA LYS A 169 -7.90 16.42 -4.57
C LYS A 169 -7.51 16.10 -6.01
N GLY A 170 -8.53 15.72 -6.78
CA GLY A 170 -8.45 15.56 -8.23
C GLY A 170 -8.35 16.88 -8.99
N ARG A 171 -7.79 16.81 -10.20
CA ARG A 171 -7.83 17.90 -11.17
C ARG A 171 -9.28 18.20 -11.63
N PRO A 172 -9.60 19.44 -12.04
CA PRO A 172 -10.95 19.79 -12.46
C PRO A 172 -11.44 19.05 -13.71
N GLU A 173 -10.53 18.65 -14.60
CA GLU A 173 -10.88 18.10 -15.92
C GLU A 173 -11.32 16.63 -15.84
N ASP A 174 -10.60 15.82 -15.07
CA ASP A 174 -10.74 14.36 -15.04
C ASP A 174 -10.82 13.77 -13.62
N GLY A 175 -10.68 14.60 -12.58
CA GLY A 175 -10.64 14.13 -11.20
C GLY A 175 -9.35 13.42 -10.81
N PHE A 176 -8.30 13.42 -11.65
CA PHE A 176 -7.06 12.70 -11.38
C PHE A 176 -6.27 13.30 -10.21
N ALA A 177 -5.84 12.45 -9.28
CA ALA A 177 -5.12 12.82 -8.06
C ALA A 177 -3.64 13.17 -8.31
N GLU A 178 -3.38 14.24 -9.07
CA GLU A 178 -2.03 14.65 -9.50
C GLU A 178 -1.03 14.84 -8.34
N ASN A 179 -1.47 15.42 -7.22
CA ASN A 179 -0.60 15.63 -6.06
C ASN A 179 -0.11 14.30 -5.46
N LEU A 180 -0.97 13.27 -5.45
CA LEU A 180 -0.61 11.95 -4.97
C LEU A 180 0.35 11.26 -5.94
N GLU A 181 0.08 11.35 -7.24
CA GLU A 181 0.93 10.82 -8.30
C GLU A 181 2.36 11.40 -8.22
N LEU A 182 2.47 12.73 -8.12
CA LEU A 182 3.75 13.43 -7.98
C LEU A 182 4.48 13.05 -6.69
N PHE A 183 3.76 12.95 -5.58
CA PHE A 183 4.33 12.53 -4.30
C PHE A 183 4.93 11.12 -4.39
N ILE A 184 4.22 10.16 -4.98
CA ILE A 184 4.71 8.78 -5.12
C ILE A 184 5.91 8.73 -6.06
N ARG A 185 5.87 9.41 -7.21
CA ARG A 185 7.02 9.50 -8.15
C ARG A 185 8.26 10.08 -7.46
N GLN A 186 8.07 11.08 -6.60
CA GLN A 186 9.17 11.64 -5.81
C GLN A 186 9.71 10.64 -4.77
N GLY A 187 8.85 9.87 -4.12
CA GLY A 187 9.23 8.80 -3.20
C GLY A 187 10.06 7.71 -3.90
N ILE A 188 9.66 7.29 -5.11
CA ILE A 188 10.43 6.35 -5.95
C ILE A 188 11.83 6.89 -6.21
N ARG A 189 11.95 8.15 -6.64
CA ARG A 189 13.25 8.79 -6.95
C ARG A 189 14.17 8.94 -5.75
N GLN A 190 13.64 8.98 -4.52
CA GLN A 190 14.44 9.09 -3.30
C GLN A 190 15.00 7.75 -2.80
N PHE A 191 14.67 6.63 -3.45
CA PHE A 191 15.21 5.35 -3.06
C PHE A 191 16.70 5.26 -3.40
N GLN A 192 17.53 4.98 -2.39
CA GLN A 192 19.00 5.13 -2.46
C GLN A 192 19.73 4.02 -3.24
N TYR A 193 19.01 3.17 -3.97
CA TYR A 193 19.55 1.97 -4.63
C TYR A 193 19.25 2.00 -6.13
N PRO A 194 19.96 2.83 -6.92
CA PRO A 194 19.72 3.01 -8.37
C PRO A 194 19.83 1.72 -9.18
N ASP A 195 20.65 0.77 -8.72
CA ASP A 195 20.89 -0.51 -9.39
C ASP A 195 19.86 -1.59 -9.04
N SER A 196 18.93 -1.32 -8.11
CA SER A 196 17.89 -2.30 -7.76
C SER A 196 16.96 -2.55 -8.94
N ALA A 197 16.67 -3.82 -9.21
CA ALA A 197 15.75 -4.22 -10.27
C ALA A 197 14.36 -3.61 -10.08
N VAL A 198 13.88 -3.52 -8.83
CA VAL A 198 12.60 -2.87 -8.51
C VAL A 198 12.60 -1.40 -8.95
N LEU A 199 13.60 -0.61 -8.58
CA LEU A 199 13.65 0.81 -8.95
C LEU A 199 13.80 0.99 -10.46
N GLN A 200 14.67 0.22 -11.09
CA GLN A 200 14.88 0.30 -12.53
C GLN A 200 13.60 -0.02 -13.31
N GLN A 201 12.83 -1.03 -12.87
CA GLN A 201 11.55 -1.37 -13.49
C GLN A 201 10.52 -0.25 -13.30
N LEU A 202 10.40 0.28 -12.08
CA LEU A 202 9.48 1.39 -11.78
C LEU A 202 9.79 2.62 -12.64
N VAL A 203 11.06 3.01 -12.73
CA VAL A 203 11.49 4.18 -13.52
C VAL A 203 11.27 3.95 -15.01
N ARG A 204 11.65 2.78 -15.55
CA ARG A 204 11.44 2.45 -16.96
C ARG A 204 9.97 2.48 -17.36
N SER A 205 9.08 2.00 -16.50
CA SER A 205 7.63 1.99 -16.75
C SER A 205 6.99 3.37 -16.61
N LEU A 206 7.44 4.22 -15.68
CA LEU A 206 6.80 5.52 -15.41
C LEU A 206 7.40 6.70 -16.17
N ALA A 207 8.68 6.64 -16.57
CA ALA A 207 9.35 7.72 -17.27
C ALA A 207 8.67 8.15 -18.60
N PRO A 208 8.17 7.24 -19.46
CA PRO A 208 7.50 7.64 -20.70
C PRO A 208 6.02 8.02 -20.50
N VAL A 209 5.45 7.75 -19.32
CA VAL A 209 4.02 7.91 -19.04
C VAL A 209 3.74 9.32 -18.53
N LYS A 210 2.81 10.03 -19.20
CA LYS A 210 2.36 11.35 -18.77
C LYS A 210 1.56 11.25 -17.47
N ILE A 211 1.59 12.29 -16.65
CA ILE A 211 0.85 12.35 -15.40
C ILE A 211 -0.65 12.36 -15.70
N GLY A 212 -1.35 11.30 -15.27
CA GLY A 212 -2.78 11.10 -15.56
C GLY A 212 -3.05 9.86 -16.40
N ASP A 213 -2.05 9.40 -17.15
CA ASP A 213 -2.15 8.19 -17.98
C ASP A 213 -1.74 6.94 -17.18
N ASP A 214 -2.19 5.78 -17.63
CA ASP A 214 -1.81 4.50 -17.07
C ASP A 214 -0.47 3.97 -17.61
N PRO A 215 0.30 3.20 -16.81
CA PRO A 215 0.05 2.90 -15.40
C PRO A 215 0.37 4.11 -14.49
N THR A 216 -0.51 4.37 -13.52
CA THR A 216 -0.22 5.34 -12.44
C THR A 216 0.91 4.85 -11.54
N ALA A 217 1.65 5.77 -10.90
CA ALA A 217 2.72 5.43 -9.98
C ALA A 217 2.22 4.60 -8.79
N LEU A 218 1.01 4.89 -8.28
CA LEU A 218 0.39 4.10 -7.23
C LEU A 218 0.11 2.65 -7.68
N SER A 219 -0.50 2.48 -8.86
CA SER A 219 -0.83 1.14 -9.38
C SER A 219 0.43 0.27 -9.53
N LEU A 220 1.50 0.87 -10.05
CA LEU A 220 2.75 0.18 -10.30
C LEU A 220 3.49 -0.16 -9.00
N VAL A 221 3.56 0.77 -8.05
CA VAL A 221 4.14 0.53 -6.72
C VAL A 221 3.38 -0.57 -5.97
N CYS A 222 2.04 -0.54 -6.01
CA CYS A 222 1.21 -1.59 -5.43
C CYS A 222 1.47 -2.95 -6.10
N ALA A 223 1.58 -3.01 -7.43
CA ALA A 223 1.89 -4.24 -8.14
C ALA A 223 3.30 -4.77 -7.86
N SER A 224 4.30 -3.88 -7.78
CA SER A 224 5.69 -4.25 -7.46
C SER A 224 5.84 -4.80 -6.04
N ILE A 225 5.07 -4.28 -5.08
CA ILE A 225 5.15 -4.74 -3.68
C ILE A 225 4.21 -5.91 -3.44
N ASN A 226 2.93 -5.82 -3.80
CA ASN A 226 1.90 -6.81 -3.48
C ASN A 226 1.74 -7.91 -4.56
N GLY A 227 2.58 -7.90 -5.60
CA GLY A 227 2.49 -8.79 -6.75
C GLY A 227 1.42 -8.34 -7.76
N GLN A 228 1.60 -8.74 -9.02
CA GLN A 228 0.61 -8.51 -10.07
C GLN A 228 -0.65 -9.33 -9.76
N ARG A 229 -1.82 -8.69 -9.82
CA ARG A 229 -3.11 -9.38 -9.69
C ARG A 229 -3.60 -9.75 -11.09
N MET A 230 -3.90 -11.04 -11.31
CA MET A 230 -4.48 -11.51 -12.58
C MET A 230 -5.96 -11.11 -12.75
N ALA A 231 -6.66 -10.83 -11.65
CA ALA A 231 -8.02 -10.31 -11.65
C ALA A 231 -8.06 -8.93 -10.99
N VAL A 232 -8.76 -7.98 -11.61
CA VAL A 232 -9.07 -6.68 -11.01
C VAL A 232 -9.96 -6.95 -9.81
N ASN A 233 -9.44 -6.73 -8.60
CA ASN A 233 -10.25 -6.90 -7.41
C ASN A 233 -11.16 -5.68 -7.31
N ASP A 234 -12.44 -5.87 -7.59
CA ASP A 234 -13.48 -4.83 -7.57
C ASP A 234 -13.77 -4.29 -6.17
N ASN A 235 -13.01 -4.67 -5.13
CA ASN A 235 -13.22 -4.25 -3.75
C ASN A 235 -12.05 -3.43 -3.20
N VAL A 236 -11.76 -2.28 -3.83
CA VAL A 236 -10.71 -1.35 -3.38
C VAL A 236 -11.35 -0.02 -3.02
N CYS A 237 -11.09 0.48 -1.81
CA CYS A 237 -11.54 1.80 -1.42
C CYS A 237 -10.85 2.90 -2.25
N ALA A 238 -11.65 3.74 -2.92
CA ALA A 238 -11.17 4.83 -3.77
C ALA A 238 -10.32 5.90 -3.05
N THR A 239 -10.44 5.99 -1.72
CA THR A 239 -9.75 7.01 -0.93
C THR A 239 -8.43 6.52 -0.34
N CYS A 240 -8.44 5.32 0.25
CA CYS A 240 -7.33 4.82 1.04
C CYS A 240 -6.74 3.52 0.53
N GLY A 241 -7.24 2.97 -0.58
CA GLY A 241 -6.74 1.74 -1.19
C GLY A 241 -6.94 0.48 -0.35
N ASP A 242 -7.76 0.52 0.70
CA ASP A 242 -8.03 -0.64 1.53
C ASP A 242 -8.79 -1.72 0.75
N THR A 243 -8.38 -2.97 0.91
CA THR A 243 -8.93 -4.15 0.23
C THR A 243 -9.45 -5.21 1.18
N ASP A 244 -9.23 -5.02 2.49
CA ASP A 244 -9.50 -6.05 3.50
C ASP A 244 -10.83 -5.78 4.25
N CYS A 245 -11.70 -4.97 3.64
CA CYS A 245 -12.94 -4.51 4.25
C CYS A 245 -14.09 -4.47 3.24
N ASP A 246 -15.31 -4.56 3.77
CA ASP A 246 -16.52 -4.40 2.96
C ASP A 246 -16.60 -2.97 2.44
N VAL A 247 -16.42 -2.82 1.14
CA VAL A 247 -16.57 -1.55 0.45
C VAL A 247 -18.01 -1.38 -0.03
N LYS A 248 -18.53 -0.16 0.09
CA LYS A 248 -19.85 0.21 -0.40
C LYS A 248 -19.71 1.11 -1.61
N LYS A 249 -20.33 0.70 -2.72
CA LYS A 249 -20.42 1.51 -3.94
C LYS A 249 -21.25 2.77 -3.67
N CYS A 250 -20.87 3.88 -4.31
CA CYS A 250 -21.63 5.12 -4.28
C CYS A 250 -23.05 4.86 -4.83
N SER A 251 -24.07 5.29 -4.10
CA SER A 251 -25.47 5.03 -4.46
C SER A 251 -25.90 5.65 -5.79
N SER A 252 -25.25 6.75 -6.19
CA SER A 252 -25.57 7.48 -7.42
C SER A 252 -24.82 6.91 -8.64
N CYS A 253 -23.49 6.98 -8.66
CA CYS A 253 -22.71 6.55 -9.83
C CYS A 253 -22.44 5.05 -9.86
N LYS A 254 -22.39 4.36 -8.72
CA LYS A 254 -21.97 2.95 -8.55
C LYS A 254 -20.58 2.58 -9.11
N SER A 255 -19.83 3.54 -9.65
CA SER A 255 -18.48 3.34 -10.18
C SER A 255 -17.40 3.40 -9.09
N GLU A 256 -17.58 4.28 -8.10
CA GLU A 256 -16.65 4.46 -6.98
C GLU A 256 -17.15 3.76 -5.72
N GLN A 257 -16.24 3.35 -4.84
CA GLN A 257 -16.57 2.63 -3.61
C GLN A 257 -15.66 2.98 -2.44
N TYR A 258 -16.20 2.81 -1.22
CA TYR A 258 -15.54 3.26 -0.01
C TYR A 258 -15.71 2.25 1.12
N CYS A 259 -14.64 2.03 1.89
CA CYS A 259 -14.67 1.20 3.09
C CYS A 259 -15.47 1.82 4.25
N SER A 260 -15.70 3.14 4.21
CA SER A 260 -16.41 3.86 5.27
C SER A 260 -16.96 5.19 4.77
N HIS A 261 -17.98 5.70 5.48
CA HIS A 261 -18.51 7.05 5.26
C HIS A 261 -17.43 8.14 5.43
N ARG A 262 -16.43 7.90 6.29
CA ARG A 262 -15.28 8.80 6.46
C ARG A 262 -14.46 8.91 5.18
N CYS A 263 -14.10 7.79 4.54
CA CYS A 263 -13.36 7.79 3.28
C CYS A 263 -14.15 8.50 2.18
N GLN A 264 -15.45 8.20 2.07
CA GLN A 264 -16.32 8.90 1.13
C GLN A 264 -16.30 10.42 1.37
N LYS A 265 -16.43 10.88 2.62
CA LYS A 265 -16.40 12.31 2.97
C LYS A 265 -15.06 12.97 2.64
N LEU A 266 -13.95 12.26 2.81
CA LEU A 266 -12.61 12.77 2.48
C LEU A 266 -12.44 12.96 0.97
N HIS A 267 -12.92 12.01 0.15
CA HIS A 267 -12.86 12.09 -1.31
C HIS A 267 -13.98 12.96 -1.94
N TRP A 268 -15.03 13.28 -1.17
CA TRP A 268 -16.25 13.90 -1.69
C TRP A 268 -16.04 15.20 -2.48
N SER A 269 -15.03 16.01 -2.13
CA SER A 269 -14.75 17.27 -2.85
C SER A 269 -14.48 17.04 -4.33
N THR A 270 -13.81 15.95 -4.68
CA THR A 270 -13.49 15.55 -6.05
C THR A 270 -14.60 14.67 -6.61
N HIS A 271 -15.02 13.66 -5.85
CA HIS A 271 -16.04 12.73 -6.31
C HIS A 271 -17.36 13.41 -6.67
N LYS A 272 -17.82 14.42 -5.92
CA LYS A 272 -19.09 15.11 -6.21
C LYS A 272 -19.13 15.76 -7.60
N GLN A 273 -17.96 16.20 -8.10
CA GLN A 273 -17.84 16.83 -9.42
C GLN A 273 -17.85 15.76 -10.52
N MET A 274 -17.17 14.64 -10.29
CA MET A 274 -17.07 13.54 -11.26
C MET A 274 -18.26 12.57 -11.22
N CYS A 275 -19.02 12.52 -10.13
CA CYS A 275 -20.07 11.52 -9.91
C CYS A 275 -21.13 11.48 -11.02
N PRO A 276 -21.65 12.62 -11.56
CA PRO A 276 -22.58 12.58 -12.69
C PRO A 276 -21.96 11.98 -13.95
N PHE A 277 -20.71 12.34 -14.27
CA PHE A 277 -19.97 11.81 -15.42
C PHE A 277 -19.75 10.30 -15.29
N LEU A 278 -19.29 9.85 -14.12
CA LEU A 278 -19.10 8.41 -13.82
C LEU A 278 -20.42 7.63 -13.91
N ALA A 279 -21.53 8.21 -13.48
CA ALA A 279 -22.84 7.58 -13.57
C ALA A 279 -23.31 7.41 -15.02
N GLN A 280 -22.98 8.38 -15.88
CA GLN A 280 -23.28 8.33 -17.30
C GLN A 280 -22.39 7.31 -18.02
N GLN A 281 -21.08 7.37 -17.79
CA GLN A 281 -20.12 6.43 -18.36
C GLN A 281 -20.47 4.98 -18.02
N ARG A 282 -20.90 4.71 -16.77
CA ARG A 282 -21.32 3.36 -16.37
C ARG A 282 -22.50 2.85 -17.21
N LYS A 283 -23.49 3.70 -17.49
CA LYS A 283 -24.66 3.34 -18.30
C LYS A 283 -24.28 3.06 -19.74
N GLU A 284 -23.34 3.82 -20.29
CA GLU A 284 -22.83 3.64 -21.65
C GLU A 284 -22.12 2.27 -21.78
N VAL A 285 -21.25 1.93 -20.83
CA VAL A 285 -20.58 0.62 -20.78
C VAL A 285 -21.58 -0.52 -20.56
N GLU A 286 -22.57 -0.34 -19.68
CA GLU A 286 -23.64 -1.34 -19.46
C GLU A 286 -24.45 -1.58 -20.76
N ALA A 287 -24.73 -0.52 -21.53
CA ALA A 287 -25.45 -0.63 -22.81
C ALA A 287 -24.61 -1.27 -23.91
N GLU A 288 -23.32 -0.94 -23.99
CA GLU A 288 -22.38 -1.54 -24.96
C GLU A 288 -22.23 -3.04 -24.70
N ASN A 289 -22.03 -3.44 -23.43
CA ASN A 289 -21.92 -4.84 -23.05
C ASN A 289 -23.19 -5.63 -23.37
N ALA A 290 -24.37 -5.07 -23.09
CA ALA A 290 -25.64 -5.69 -23.46
C ALA A 290 -25.76 -5.88 -24.98
N GLY A 291 -25.34 -4.90 -25.78
CA GLY A 291 -25.32 -5.00 -27.25
C GLY A 291 -24.36 -6.09 -27.77
N LEU A 292 -23.19 -6.24 -27.14
CA LEU A 292 -22.23 -7.30 -27.48
C LEU A 292 -22.76 -8.70 -27.13
N GLU A 293 -23.40 -8.85 -25.97
CA GLU A 293 -24.04 -10.10 -25.56
C GLU A 293 -25.18 -10.50 -26.52
N GLU A 294 -26.04 -9.55 -26.90
CA GLU A 294 -27.09 -9.79 -27.89
C GLU A 294 -26.54 -10.15 -29.28
N ALA A 295 -25.40 -9.56 -29.68
CA ALA A 295 -24.75 -9.88 -30.94
C ALA A 295 -24.13 -11.29 -30.93
N GLN A 296 -23.52 -11.70 -29.80
CA GLN A 296 -23.00 -13.05 -29.62
C GLN A 296 -24.11 -14.11 -29.65
N GLN A 297 -25.24 -13.85 -28.98
CA GLN A 297 -26.39 -14.77 -28.98
C GLN A 297 -27.05 -14.94 -30.35
N LYS A 298 -26.87 -14.00 -31.27
CA LYS A 298 -27.37 -14.10 -32.66
C LYS A 298 -26.42 -14.85 -33.59
N LEU A 299 -25.18 -15.09 -33.16
CA LEU A 299 -24.15 -15.82 -33.91
C LEU A 299 -24.07 -17.31 -33.54
N GLU A 300 -24.65 -17.70 -32.40
CA GLU A 300 -24.83 -19.08 -31.94
C GLU A 300 -26.14 -19.70 -32.44
#